data_AF-A0AAE1A080-F1
#
_entry.id   AF-A0AAE1A080-F1
#
_cell.length_a   1.000
_cell.length_b   1.000
_cell.length_c   1.000
_cell.angle_alpha   90.00
_cell.angle_beta   90.00
_cell.angle_gamma   90.00
#
_symmetry.space_group_name_H-M   'P 1'
#
loop_
_entity.id
_entity.type
_entity.pdbx_description
1 polymer ?
#
loop_
_entity_poly.entity_id
_entity_poly.type
_entity_poly.pdbx_seq_one_letter_code
_entity_poly.pdbx_strand_id
1 'polypeptide(L)'
;MWDDLNTNLGREYLPGPCLTVDEQLMPWRGRCSFLQYLPSKPGDPYLGRKGRPSAAGEKNIGRNTAIRLIEPYFGSGRNLTTDNFFIDKVLSYHLLKNGVTLVGTVRRDKRFLPHDFQKGTGMSKGDAMFAFTKTTICAYKSNIKKHVVVLNTMHHSADRGTTNKPEVVESYNSTKGGVDSMDQMCHKFTTKRKTNRWPMLLFYDMLDLASIDSIVCWRKTFPGNTLSKKDMRAQFNIAIGPIGIGSTSTREAKLDLPSALVDLLAEEEVGAVRRRKVYGRLYSGGYAREGGARWYGHRC
;
A
#
# COMPACT_ATOMS: atom_id res chain seq x y z
N MET A 1 -14.43 6.21 -20.54
CA MET A 1 -14.85 5.27 -19.47
C MET A 1 -13.78 5.11 -18.40
N TRP A 2 -12.60 4.56 -18.70
CA TRP A 2 -11.51 4.44 -17.70
C TRP A 2 -11.09 5.81 -17.14
N ASP A 3 -10.86 6.79 -18.02
CA ASP A 3 -10.48 8.14 -17.60
C ASP A 3 -11.60 8.84 -16.82
N ASP A 4 -12.85 8.66 -17.23
CA ASP A 4 -14.03 9.21 -16.53
C ASP A 4 -14.16 8.63 -15.11
N LEU A 5 -13.98 7.30 -14.97
CA LEU A 5 -14.00 6.64 -13.66
C LEU A 5 -12.91 7.20 -12.76
N ASN A 6 -11.66 7.24 -13.22
CA ASN A 6 -10.55 7.77 -12.43
C ASN A 6 -10.74 9.24 -12.06
N THR A 7 -11.28 10.04 -12.98
CA THR A 7 -11.59 11.45 -12.73
C THR A 7 -12.64 11.60 -11.64
N ASN A 8 -13.70 10.78 -11.66
CA ASN A 8 -14.74 10.81 -10.64
C ASN A 8 -14.21 10.32 -9.29
N LEU A 9 -13.50 9.19 -9.25
CA LEU A 9 -12.92 8.65 -8.02
C LEU A 9 -11.96 9.65 -7.35
N GLY A 10 -11.16 10.35 -8.15
CA GLY A 10 -10.25 11.39 -7.65
C GLY A 10 -10.95 12.65 -7.11
N ARG A 11 -12.21 12.90 -7.48
CA ARG A 11 -13.01 14.04 -7.00
C ARG A 11 -13.77 13.74 -5.72
N GLU A 12 -14.30 12.52 -5.60
CA GLU A 12 -15.22 12.14 -4.52
C GLU A 12 -14.51 11.82 -3.19
N TYR A 13 -13.21 11.54 -3.23
CA TYR A 13 -12.49 11.06 -2.05
C TYR A 13 -11.17 11.78 -1.82
N LEU A 14 -11.06 12.46 -0.69
CA LEU A 14 -9.78 12.93 -0.17
C LEU A 14 -9.12 11.82 0.67
N PRO A 15 -7.93 11.34 0.27
CA PRO A 15 -7.27 10.27 1.00
C PRO A 15 -6.64 10.76 2.30
N GLY A 16 -6.46 9.81 3.21
CA GLY A 16 -5.82 10.02 4.50
C GLY A 16 -4.32 10.32 4.40
N PRO A 17 -3.61 10.31 5.55
CA PRO A 17 -2.19 10.68 5.61
C PRO A 17 -1.25 9.66 4.93
N CYS A 18 -1.67 8.40 4.80
CA CYS A 18 -0.86 7.33 4.23
C CYS A 18 -1.48 6.83 2.92
N LEU A 19 -0.65 6.79 1.87
CA LEU A 19 -0.96 6.31 0.53
C LEU A 19 -0.12 5.07 0.25
N THR A 20 -0.63 4.13 -0.52
CA THR A 20 0.10 2.92 -0.90
C THR A 20 0.02 2.73 -2.42
N VAL A 21 1.16 2.44 -3.05
CA VAL A 21 1.24 2.10 -4.47
C VAL A 21 1.79 0.68 -4.60
N ASP A 22 1.04 -0.15 -5.29
CA ASP A 22 1.38 -1.52 -5.62
C ASP A 22 0.75 -1.90 -6.97
N GLU A 23 1.05 -3.10 -7.48
CA GLU A 23 0.39 -3.65 -8.65
C GLU A 23 -0.87 -4.46 -8.31
N GLN A 24 -1.92 -4.29 -9.13
CA GLN A 24 -3.02 -5.23 -9.23
C GLN A 24 -2.90 -6.00 -10.55
N LEU A 25 -3.15 -7.31 -10.50
CA LEU A 25 -3.13 -8.16 -11.69
C LEU A 25 -4.54 -8.56 -12.11
N MET A 26 -4.78 -8.53 -13.42
CA MET A 26 -6.02 -9.02 -14.01
C MET A 26 -5.71 -10.24 -14.88
N PRO A 27 -5.87 -11.48 -14.36
CA PRO A 27 -5.55 -12.68 -15.11
C PRO A 27 -6.36 -12.79 -16.41
N TRP A 28 -5.68 -12.98 -17.54
CA TRP A 28 -6.31 -13.08 -18.84
C TRP A 28 -5.73 -14.23 -19.66
N ARG A 29 -6.61 -14.98 -20.33
CA ARG A 29 -6.23 -15.96 -21.36
C ARG A 29 -6.90 -15.56 -22.67
N GLY A 30 -6.09 -15.20 -23.65
CA GLY A 30 -6.57 -14.80 -24.96
C GLY A 30 -5.64 -13.78 -25.59
N ARG A 31 -6.00 -13.35 -26.80
CA ARG A 31 -5.22 -12.35 -27.53
C ARG A 31 -5.41 -10.99 -26.88
N CYS A 32 -4.33 -10.43 -26.35
CA CYS A 32 -4.23 -9.06 -25.85
C CYS A 32 -2.82 -8.54 -26.20
N SER A 33 -2.73 -7.32 -26.74
CA SER A 33 -1.48 -6.77 -27.30
C SER A 33 -0.44 -6.41 -26.23
N PHE A 34 -0.86 -6.25 -24.98
CA PHE A 34 -0.04 -5.80 -23.85
C PHE A 34 -0.04 -6.80 -22.69
N LEU A 35 -0.37 -8.07 -22.96
CA LEU A 35 -0.34 -9.12 -21.95
C LEU A 35 1.10 -9.42 -21.50
N GLN A 36 1.31 -9.54 -20.19
CA GLN A 36 2.61 -9.85 -19.59
C GLN A 36 2.53 -11.13 -18.76
N TYR A 37 3.59 -11.95 -18.82
CA TYR A 37 3.73 -13.14 -18.00
C TYR A 37 4.49 -12.83 -16.70
N LEU A 38 3.89 -13.13 -15.55
CA LEU A 38 4.49 -13.00 -14.21
C LEU A 38 4.52 -14.38 -13.51
N PRO A 39 5.66 -15.10 -13.48
CA PRO A 39 5.75 -16.45 -12.92
C PRO A 39 5.46 -16.53 -11.42
N SER A 40 5.69 -15.45 -10.67
CA SER A 40 5.62 -15.42 -9.21
C SER A 40 4.22 -15.13 -8.65
N LYS A 41 3.22 -14.92 -9.52
CA LYS A 41 1.86 -14.55 -9.12
C LYS A 41 0.86 -15.59 -9.64
N PRO A 42 -0.25 -15.83 -8.91
CA PRO A 42 -1.24 -16.83 -9.30
C PRO A 42 -1.92 -16.44 -10.63
N GLY A 43 -2.06 -17.41 -11.53
CA GLY A 43 -2.65 -17.25 -12.86
C GLY A 43 -1.87 -18.04 -13.92
N ASP A 44 -2.55 -18.87 -14.72
CA ASP A 44 -1.83 -19.74 -15.66
C ASP A 44 -1.05 -18.92 -16.70
N PRO A 45 0.18 -19.36 -17.06
CA PRO A 45 0.99 -18.70 -18.07
C PRO A 45 0.24 -18.58 -19.41
N TYR A 46 0.21 -17.39 -19.98
CA TYR A 46 -0.10 -17.27 -21.41
C TYR A 46 1.17 -17.53 -22.22
N LEU A 47 1.18 -18.63 -22.97
CA LEU A 47 2.32 -19.08 -23.80
C LEU A 47 2.35 -18.42 -25.20
N GLY A 48 1.39 -17.55 -25.53
CA GLY A 48 1.26 -16.91 -26.85
C GLY A 48 1.85 -15.50 -26.91
N ARG A 49 2.54 -15.18 -28.01
CA ARG A 49 3.16 -13.87 -28.35
C ARG A 49 3.73 -13.07 -27.17
N LYS A 50 5.07 -13.11 -27.00
CA LYS A 50 5.80 -12.07 -26.29
C LYS A 50 5.30 -10.71 -26.79
N GLY A 51 4.71 -9.90 -25.91
CA GLY A 51 4.35 -8.52 -26.25
C GLY A 51 5.53 -7.85 -26.94
N ARG A 52 5.27 -7.06 -27.99
CA ARG A 52 6.34 -6.27 -28.61
C ARG A 52 6.95 -5.43 -27.49
N PRO A 53 8.28 -5.51 -27.23
CA PRO A 53 8.91 -4.57 -26.33
C PRO A 53 8.56 -3.16 -26.83
N SER A 54 8.12 -2.29 -25.92
CA SER A 54 7.93 -0.89 -26.28
C SER A 54 9.20 -0.39 -26.98
N ALA A 55 9.03 0.33 -28.09
CA ALA A 55 10.13 0.94 -28.82
C ALA A 55 10.86 1.89 -27.85
N ALA A 56 12.12 1.57 -27.54
CA ALA A 56 12.88 2.04 -26.37
C ALA A 56 12.31 1.54 -25.03
N GLY A 57 13.01 0.57 -24.41
CA GLY A 57 12.68 0.12 -23.06
C GLY A 57 12.70 1.27 -22.08
N GLU A 58 11.51 1.68 -21.60
CA GLU A 58 11.37 2.78 -20.65
C GLU A 58 12.16 2.42 -19.39
N LYS A 59 13.17 3.23 -19.06
CA LYS A 59 14.00 3.00 -17.88
C LYS A 59 13.24 3.47 -16.63
N ASN A 60 13.32 2.68 -15.56
CA ASN A 60 12.73 2.98 -14.25
C ASN A 60 11.20 3.14 -14.27
N ILE A 61 10.49 2.24 -14.94
CA ILE A 61 9.02 2.21 -15.03
C ILE A 61 8.38 2.37 -13.64
N GLY A 62 8.79 1.56 -12.65
CA GLY A 62 8.25 1.64 -11.29
C GLY A 62 8.33 3.05 -10.69
N ARG A 63 9.51 3.69 -10.73
CA ARG A 63 9.69 5.07 -10.25
C ARG A 63 8.80 6.06 -11.01
N ASN A 64 8.79 6.00 -12.34
CA ASN A 64 8.03 6.94 -13.16
C ASN A 64 6.53 6.80 -12.91
N THR A 65 6.04 5.56 -12.79
CA THR A 65 4.64 5.26 -12.43
C THR A 65 4.30 5.80 -11.05
N ALA A 66 5.14 5.55 -10.04
CA ALA A 66 4.91 6.07 -8.69
C ALA A 66 4.83 7.60 -8.67
N ILE A 67 5.72 8.30 -9.41
CA ILE A 67 5.68 9.76 -9.53
C ILE A 67 4.37 10.24 -10.17
N ARG A 68 3.94 9.64 -11.28
CA ARG A 68 2.68 10.02 -11.96
C ARG A 68 1.45 9.81 -11.07
N LEU A 69 1.41 8.73 -10.29
CA LEU A 69 0.29 8.44 -9.39
C LEU A 69 0.23 9.38 -8.18
N ILE A 70 1.39 9.85 -7.70
CA ILE A 70 1.48 10.63 -6.47
C ILE A 70 1.56 12.15 -6.70
N GLU A 71 1.79 12.58 -7.94
CA GLU A 71 1.91 13.99 -8.33
C GLU A 71 0.74 14.88 -7.83
N PRO A 72 -0.53 14.45 -7.89
CA PRO A 72 -1.65 15.22 -7.33
C PRO A 72 -1.56 15.49 -5.82
N TYR A 73 -0.71 14.74 -5.09
CA TYR A 73 -0.54 14.83 -3.64
C TYR A 73 0.75 15.53 -3.20
N PHE A 74 1.50 16.13 -4.13
CA PHE A 74 2.65 16.95 -3.78
C PHE A 74 2.28 18.13 -2.87
N GLY A 75 3.17 18.47 -1.94
CA GLY A 75 2.98 19.50 -0.93
C GLY A 75 2.02 19.13 0.21
N SER A 76 1.41 17.94 0.18
CA SER A 76 0.37 17.59 1.16
C SER A 76 0.89 17.06 2.50
N GLY A 77 2.20 16.77 2.62
CA GLY A 77 2.77 16.18 3.83
C GLY A 77 2.40 14.70 4.05
N ARG A 78 1.77 14.05 3.07
CA ARG A 78 1.41 12.63 3.12
C ARG A 78 2.63 11.72 3.00
N ASN A 79 2.43 10.47 3.40
CA ASN A 79 3.40 9.40 3.22
C ASN A 79 2.98 8.43 2.11
N LEU A 80 3.92 8.06 1.26
CA LEU A 80 3.79 6.99 0.29
C LEU A 80 4.47 5.72 0.81
N THR A 81 3.76 4.60 0.78
CA THR A 81 4.30 3.26 0.98
C THR A 81 4.36 2.51 -0.35
N THR A 82 5.49 1.88 -0.68
CA THR A 82 5.62 1.08 -1.90
C THR A 82 6.41 -0.21 -1.67
N ASP A 83 6.22 -1.21 -2.53
CA ASP A 83 7.15 -2.33 -2.63
C ASP A 83 8.45 -1.96 -3.40
N ASN A 84 9.36 -2.91 -3.41
CA ASN A 84 10.70 -2.86 -3.96
C ASN A 84 10.78 -2.65 -5.48
N PHE A 85 9.69 -2.89 -6.22
CA PHE A 85 9.62 -2.61 -7.65
C PHE A 85 9.67 -1.09 -7.94
N PHE A 86 9.00 -0.30 -7.11
CA PHE A 86 8.85 1.14 -7.31
C PHE A 86 10.02 1.92 -6.72
N ILE A 87 10.66 1.40 -5.67
CA ILE A 87 11.61 2.18 -4.88
C ILE A 87 13.01 2.27 -5.49
N ASP A 88 13.55 3.48 -5.45
CA ASP A 88 14.98 3.75 -5.56
C ASP A 88 15.36 5.02 -4.78
N LYS A 89 16.67 5.30 -4.72
CA LYS A 89 17.20 6.48 -4.03
C LYS A 89 16.72 7.79 -4.66
N VAL A 90 16.54 7.84 -5.99
CA VAL A 90 16.12 9.05 -6.70
C VAL A 90 14.66 9.39 -6.38
N LEU A 91 13.78 8.39 -6.35
CA LEU A 91 12.38 8.53 -5.95
C LEU A 91 12.30 9.15 -4.54
N SER A 92 13.08 8.62 -3.59
CA SER A 92 13.04 9.09 -2.21
C SER A 92 13.35 10.58 -2.06
N TYR A 93 14.35 11.09 -2.78
CA TYR A 93 14.68 12.51 -2.77
C TYR A 93 13.67 13.35 -3.54
N HIS A 94 13.16 12.84 -4.66
CA HIS A 94 12.14 13.54 -5.45
C HIS A 94 10.87 13.77 -4.63
N LEU A 95 10.37 12.75 -3.95
CA LEU A 95 9.17 12.87 -3.12
C LEU A 95 9.39 13.79 -1.93
N LEU A 96 10.53 13.64 -1.23
CA LEU A 96 10.85 14.49 -0.09
C LEU A 96 10.94 15.98 -0.48
N LYS A 97 11.54 16.29 -1.63
CA LYS A 97 11.58 17.66 -2.18
C LYS A 97 10.18 18.21 -2.47
N ASN A 98 9.26 17.34 -2.89
CA ASN A 98 7.88 17.70 -3.21
C ASN A 98 6.92 17.51 -2.03
N GLY A 99 7.40 17.48 -0.78
CA GLY A 99 6.55 17.45 0.41
C GLY A 99 5.76 16.16 0.61
N VAL A 100 6.30 15.02 0.13
CA VAL A 100 5.74 13.68 0.35
C VAL A 100 6.84 12.79 0.92
N THR A 101 6.57 12.09 2.03
CA THR A 101 7.53 11.12 2.58
C THR A 101 7.35 9.76 1.91
N LEU A 102 8.37 8.91 1.98
CA LEU A 102 8.38 7.58 1.39
C LEU A 102 8.78 6.55 2.44
N VAL A 103 8.17 5.37 2.40
CA VAL A 103 8.60 4.17 3.12
C VAL A 103 8.50 2.99 2.15
N GLY A 104 9.54 2.18 2.00
CA GLY A 104 9.44 0.98 1.19
C GLY A 104 10.62 0.02 1.31
N THR A 105 10.39 -1.23 0.93
CA THR A 105 11.38 -2.30 0.95
C THR A 105 12.37 -2.15 -0.19
N VAL A 106 13.67 -2.27 0.08
CA VAL A 106 14.70 -2.19 -0.94
C VAL A 106 15.27 -3.58 -1.21
N ARG A 107 15.40 -3.95 -2.48
CA ARG A 107 16.14 -5.17 -2.85
C ARG A 107 17.61 -5.03 -2.44
N ARG A 108 18.15 -6.08 -1.82
CA ARG A 108 19.52 -6.10 -1.26
C ARG A 108 20.62 -5.92 -2.30
N ASP A 109 20.35 -6.19 -3.58
CA ASP A 109 21.29 -6.06 -4.69
C ASP A 109 21.39 -4.62 -5.26
N LYS A 110 20.65 -3.66 -4.69
CA LYS A 110 20.68 -2.27 -5.16
C LYS A 110 22.03 -1.62 -4.83
N ARG A 111 22.73 -1.15 -5.87
CA ARG A 111 24.08 -0.54 -5.79
C ARG A 111 24.24 0.61 -4.81
N PHE A 112 23.17 1.33 -4.48
CA PHE A 112 23.25 2.46 -3.55
C PHE A 112 23.29 2.03 -2.07
N LEU A 113 23.02 0.76 -1.77
CA LEU A 113 23.12 0.22 -0.42
C LEU A 113 24.58 -0.07 -0.08
N PRO A 114 25.07 0.35 1.12
CA PRO A 114 26.36 -0.09 1.61
C PRO A 114 26.40 -1.62 1.74
N HIS A 115 27.58 -2.21 1.53
CA HIS A 115 27.77 -3.66 1.49
C HIS A 115 27.24 -4.39 2.74
N ASP A 116 27.37 -3.80 3.92
CA ASP A 116 26.86 -4.39 5.17
C ASP A 116 25.33 -4.49 5.19
N PHE A 117 24.62 -3.54 4.57
CA PHE A 117 23.15 -3.60 4.43
C PHE A 117 22.73 -4.66 3.41
N GLN A 118 23.56 -4.91 2.39
CA GLN A 118 23.29 -5.95 1.40
C GLN A 118 23.41 -7.35 2.02
N LYS A 119 24.49 -7.60 2.78
CA LYS A 119 24.79 -8.91 3.38
C LYS A 119 24.13 -9.16 4.74
N GLY A 120 23.89 -8.11 5.53
CA GLY A 120 23.45 -8.25 6.93
C GLY A 120 24.52 -8.92 7.80
N THR A 121 25.79 -8.62 7.53
CA THR A 121 26.95 -9.25 8.19
C THR A 121 26.88 -9.03 9.69
N GLY A 122 27.01 -10.10 10.48
CA GLY A 122 27.05 -10.02 11.94
C GLY A 122 25.70 -9.75 12.63
N MET A 123 24.59 -9.64 11.90
CA MET A 123 23.26 -9.46 12.50
C MET A 123 22.72 -10.77 13.07
N SER A 124 22.21 -10.72 14.30
CA SER A 124 21.41 -11.75 14.95
C SER A 124 19.91 -11.49 14.78
N LYS A 125 19.06 -12.46 15.13
CA LYS A 125 17.59 -12.30 15.05
C LYS A 125 17.16 -11.19 16.02
N GLY A 126 16.43 -10.21 15.52
CA GLY A 126 15.98 -9.04 16.29
C GLY A 126 16.88 -7.82 16.14
N ASP A 127 18.04 -7.95 15.51
CA ASP A 127 18.97 -6.85 15.30
C ASP A 127 18.49 -5.92 14.18
N ALA A 128 18.83 -4.66 14.34
CA ALA A 128 18.60 -3.61 13.36
C ALA A 128 19.85 -2.76 13.18
N MET A 129 20.19 -2.46 11.94
CA MET A 129 21.26 -1.55 11.56
C MET A 129 20.68 -0.36 10.82
N PHE A 130 21.15 0.85 11.15
CA PHE A 130 20.64 2.09 10.58
C PHE A 130 21.74 2.90 9.92
N ALA A 131 21.40 3.55 8.81
CA ALA A 131 22.20 4.59 8.19
C ALA A 131 21.34 5.84 8.00
N PHE A 132 21.81 6.95 8.56
CA PHE A 132 21.10 8.23 8.55
C PHE A 132 21.80 9.20 7.60
N THR A 133 21.06 9.68 6.61
CA THR A 133 21.48 10.75 5.69
C THR A 133 20.30 11.72 5.52
N LYS A 134 20.05 12.24 4.30
CA LYS A 134 18.75 12.85 3.97
C LYS A 134 17.61 11.82 3.95
N THR A 135 17.94 10.54 3.84
CA THR A 135 17.03 9.41 4.01
C THR A 135 17.57 8.50 5.11
N THR A 136 16.68 7.69 5.68
CA THR A 136 17.02 6.67 6.66
C THR A 136 16.92 5.29 6.00
N ILE A 137 17.97 4.49 6.13
CA ILE A 137 17.98 3.09 5.70
C ILE A 137 18.05 2.21 6.94
N CYS A 138 17.16 1.25 7.05
CA CYS A 138 17.11 0.27 8.13
C CYS A 138 17.26 -1.13 7.54
N ALA A 139 18.28 -1.87 7.96
CA ALA A 139 18.33 -3.32 7.79
C ALA A 139 17.81 -3.96 9.08
N TYR A 140 16.80 -4.83 9.00
CA TYR A 140 16.21 -5.51 10.14
C TYR A 140 16.16 -7.03 9.92
N LYS A 141 16.66 -7.80 10.89
CA LYS A 141 16.71 -9.26 10.81
C LYS A 141 15.60 -9.89 11.63
N SER A 142 14.43 -10.03 11.02
CA SER A 142 13.23 -10.60 11.67
C SER A 142 13.35 -12.11 11.95
N ASN A 143 14.14 -12.82 11.16
CA ASN A 143 14.41 -14.25 11.33
C ASN A 143 15.89 -14.57 11.06
N ILE A 144 16.31 -15.79 11.41
CA ILE A 144 17.73 -16.20 11.34
C ILE A 144 18.26 -16.17 9.90
N LYS A 145 17.42 -16.49 8.90
CA LYS A 145 17.84 -16.74 7.52
C LYS A 145 17.94 -15.46 6.67
N LYS A 146 17.07 -14.48 6.92
CA LYS A 146 16.93 -13.31 6.05
C LYS A 146 16.72 -12.04 6.86
N HIS A 147 17.37 -10.97 6.42
CA HIS A 147 17.07 -9.61 6.82
C HIS A 147 16.33 -8.88 5.69
N VAL A 148 15.56 -7.87 6.08
CA VAL A 148 14.85 -6.95 5.19
C VAL A 148 15.55 -5.61 5.25
N VAL A 149 15.62 -4.91 4.11
CA VAL A 149 16.11 -3.54 4.05
C VAL A 149 14.94 -2.64 3.72
N VAL A 150 14.75 -1.58 4.49
CA VAL A 150 13.72 -0.55 4.29
C VAL A 150 14.40 0.79 4.12
N LEU A 151 14.03 1.52 3.06
CA LEU A 151 14.43 2.91 2.87
C LEU A 151 13.24 3.80 3.15
N ASN A 152 13.47 4.89 3.87
CA ASN A 152 12.42 5.83 4.20
C ASN A 152 12.91 7.28 4.35
N THR A 153 11.96 8.21 4.28
CA THR A 153 12.16 9.64 4.56
C THR A 153 11.21 10.18 5.64
N MET A 154 10.40 9.31 6.24
CA MET A 154 9.46 9.66 7.30
C MET A 154 10.12 9.67 8.69
N HIS A 155 10.92 8.65 8.98
CA HIS A 155 11.51 8.41 10.30
C HIS A 155 13.00 8.74 10.26
N HIS A 156 13.50 9.48 11.26
CA HIS A 156 14.91 9.86 11.36
C HIS A 156 15.55 9.53 12.71
N SER A 157 15.06 8.47 13.34
CA SER A 157 15.60 7.90 14.58
C SER A 157 15.77 6.39 14.44
N ALA A 158 16.48 5.79 15.40
CA ALA A 158 16.65 4.33 15.52
C ALA A 158 15.61 3.72 16.47
N ASP A 159 14.47 4.39 16.65
CA ASP A 159 13.47 4.02 17.64
C ASP A 159 12.80 2.70 17.29
N ARG A 160 12.38 2.01 18.35
CA ARG A 160 11.60 0.78 18.25
C ARG A 160 10.15 1.09 18.60
N GLY A 161 9.25 0.46 17.85
CA GLY A 161 7.83 0.54 18.09
C GLY A 161 7.35 -0.47 19.14
N THR A 162 6.04 -0.71 19.17
CA THR A 162 5.37 -1.45 20.23
C THR A 162 5.69 -2.95 20.22
N THR A 163 6.02 -3.50 19.05
CA THR A 163 6.37 -4.92 18.90
C THR A 163 7.87 -5.17 19.04
N ASN A 164 8.61 -4.19 19.58
CA ASN A 164 10.08 -4.20 19.70
C ASN A 164 10.78 -4.33 18.33
N LYS A 165 10.09 -4.03 17.23
CA LYS A 165 10.69 -3.90 15.89
C LYS A 165 11.06 -2.43 15.67
N PRO A 166 12.01 -2.13 14.77
CA PRO A 166 12.23 -0.76 14.32
C PRO A 166 10.92 -0.08 13.91
N GLU A 167 10.69 1.15 14.36
CA GLU A 167 9.45 1.89 14.07
C GLU A 167 9.16 1.96 12.57
N VAL A 168 10.20 2.19 11.76
CA VAL A 168 10.10 2.19 10.29
C VAL A 168 9.54 0.86 9.73
N VAL A 169 9.91 -0.28 10.33
CA VAL A 169 9.44 -1.61 9.91
C VAL A 169 7.98 -1.80 10.32
N GLU A 170 7.59 -1.30 11.50
CA GLU A 170 6.18 -1.33 11.92
C GLU A 170 5.30 -0.44 11.05
N SER A 171 5.76 0.80 10.79
CA SER A 171 5.10 1.75 9.90
C SER A 171 4.91 1.17 8.50
N TYR A 172 5.94 0.54 7.93
CA TYR A 172 5.82 -0.19 6.65
C TYR A 172 4.76 -1.30 6.72
N ASN A 173 4.81 -2.16 7.74
CA ASN A 173 3.86 -3.28 7.86
C ASN A 173 2.41 -2.83 8.05
N SER A 174 2.18 -1.70 8.72
CA SER A 174 0.84 -1.15 8.92
C SER A 174 0.22 -0.54 7.66
N THR A 175 1.03 -0.17 6.66
CA THR A 175 0.56 0.56 5.47
C THR A 175 0.67 -0.22 4.16
N LYS A 176 1.59 -1.19 4.07
CA LYS A 176 1.85 -1.95 2.83
C LYS A 176 0.65 -2.74 2.31
N GLY A 177 -0.32 -3.08 3.17
CA GLY A 177 -1.45 -3.94 2.82
C GLY A 177 -2.59 -3.25 2.07
N GLY A 178 -2.54 -1.93 1.85
CA GLY A 178 -3.67 -1.17 1.30
C GLY A 178 -4.19 -1.71 -0.04
N VAL A 179 -3.30 -1.94 -1.01
CA VAL A 179 -3.67 -2.45 -2.34
C VAL A 179 -4.03 -3.94 -2.28
N ASP A 180 -3.26 -4.75 -1.55
CA ASP A 180 -3.55 -6.19 -1.36
C ASP A 180 -4.95 -6.42 -0.74
N SER A 181 -5.36 -5.57 0.21
CA SER A 181 -6.69 -5.64 0.83
C SER A 181 -7.80 -5.29 -0.16
N MET A 182 -7.58 -4.30 -1.03
CA MET A 182 -8.50 -3.96 -2.11
C MET A 182 -8.61 -5.11 -3.11
N ASP A 183 -7.49 -5.70 -3.52
CA ASP A 183 -7.46 -6.88 -4.41
C ASP A 183 -8.23 -8.08 -3.83
N GLN A 184 -8.06 -8.35 -2.53
CA GLN A 184 -8.80 -9.40 -1.83
C GLN A 184 -10.31 -9.15 -1.84
N MET A 185 -10.74 -7.89 -1.68
CA MET A 185 -12.15 -7.52 -1.77
C MET A 185 -12.68 -7.67 -3.19
N CYS A 186 -11.94 -7.23 -4.21
CA CYS A 186 -12.27 -7.42 -5.61
C CYS A 186 -12.47 -8.90 -5.92
N HIS A 187 -11.58 -9.78 -5.48
CA HIS A 187 -11.72 -11.23 -5.68
C HIS A 187 -12.96 -11.81 -5.00
N LYS A 188 -13.27 -11.37 -3.78
CA LYS A 188 -14.39 -11.88 -2.99
C LYS A 188 -15.76 -11.48 -3.55
N PHE A 189 -15.87 -10.27 -4.09
CA PHE A 189 -17.14 -9.70 -4.55
C PHE A 189 -17.21 -9.50 -6.06
N THR A 190 -16.33 -10.17 -6.82
CA THR A 190 -16.19 -9.92 -8.26
C THR A 190 -17.47 -10.14 -9.08
N THR A 191 -17.67 -9.26 -10.05
CA THR A 191 -18.64 -9.40 -11.14
C THR A 191 -18.08 -10.06 -12.38
N LYS A 192 -16.78 -10.37 -12.39
CA LYS A 192 -16.10 -10.95 -13.54
C LYS A 192 -16.87 -12.19 -14.05
N ARG A 193 -17.07 -12.23 -15.37
CA ARG A 193 -17.66 -13.36 -16.10
C ARG A 193 -16.67 -13.85 -17.14
N LYS A 194 -16.75 -15.14 -17.47
CA LYS A 194 -15.99 -15.70 -18.59
C LYS A 194 -16.32 -14.91 -19.86
N THR A 195 -15.29 -14.44 -20.54
CA THR A 195 -15.39 -13.64 -21.76
C THR A 195 -14.20 -13.95 -22.65
N ASN A 196 -14.39 -13.81 -23.97
CA ASN A 196 -13.31 -13.91 -24.97
C ASN A 196 -12.79 -12.53 -25.40
N ARG A 197 -13.35 -11.45 -24.86
CA ARG A 197 -12.98 -10.06 -25.15
C ARG A 197 -12.24 -9.46 -23.97
N TRP A 198 -10.94 -9.23 -24.10
CA TRP A 198 -10.11 -8.65 -23.02
C TRP A 198 -10.64 -7.29 -22.49
N PRO A 199 -11.27 -6.40 -23.29
CA PRO A 199 -11.80 -5.14 -22.74
C PRO A 199 -12.90 -5.36 -21.70
N MET A 200 -13.63 -6.49 -21.79
CA MET A 200 -14.64 -6.84 -20.79
C MET A 200 -14.01 -7.16 -19.44
N LEU A 201 -12.77 -7.65 -19.40
CA LEU A 201 -12.06 -7.88 -18.13
C LEU A 201 -11.82 -6.56 -17.40
N LEU A 202 -11.34 -5.53 -18.12
CA LEU A 202 -11.19 -4.18 -17.55
C LEU A 202 -12.53 -3.61 -17.10
N PHE A 203 -13.60 -3.82 -17.89
CA PHE A 203 -14.92 -3.34 -17.53
C PHE A 203 -15.45 -3.95 -16.23
N TYR A 204 -15.35 -5.28 -16.06
CA TYR A 204 -15.74 -5.92 -14.80
C TYR A 204 -14.89 -5.43 -13.62
N ASP A 205 -13.60 -5.18 -13.85
CA ASP A 205 -12.74 -4.66 -12.80
C ASP A 205 -13.12 -3.23 -12.38
N MET A 206 -13.46 -2.37 -13.35
CA MET A 206 -14.01 -1.04 -13.08
C MET A 206 -15.31 -1.10 -12.25
N LEU A 207 -16.19 -2.08 -12.49
CA LEU A 207 -17.40 -2.28 -11.68
C LEU A 207 -17.09 -2.75 -10.25
N ASP A 208 -16.13 -3.67 -10.11
CA ASP A 208 -15.67 -4.18 -8.82
C ASP A 208 -15.08 -3.03 -7.98
N LEU A 209 -14.20 -2.21 -8.57
CA LEU A 209 -13.58 -1.03 -7.93
C LEU A 209 -14.61 0.04 -7.55
N ALA A 210 -15.46 0.46 -8.50
CA ALA A 210 -16.47 1.48 -8.24
C ALA A 210 -17.39 1.10 -7.06
N SER A 211 -17.67 -0.19 -6.92
CA SER A 211 -18.50 -0.68 -5.83
C SER A 211 -17.79 -0.67 -4.49
N ILE A 212 -16.49 -1.04 -4.44
CA ILE A 212 -15.68 -0.90 -3.22
C ILE A 212 -15.61 0.57 -2.80
N ASP A 213 -15.34 1.47 -3.75
CA ASP A 213 -15.23 2.90 -3.48
C ASP A 213 -16.56 3.49 -2.99
N SER A 214 -17.69 3.06 -3.56
CA SER A 214 -19.02 3.47 -3.06
C SER A 214 -19.25 3.08 -1.60
N ILE A 215 -18.79 1.90 -1.18
CA ILE A 215 -18.91 1.42 0.20
C ILE A 215 -18.00 2.25 1.13
N VAL A 216 -16.79 2.58 0.66
CA VAL A 216 -15.86 3.44 1.41
C VAL A 216 -16.47 4.83 1.63
N CYS A 217 -17.03 5.44 0.58
CA CYS A 217 -17.72 6.73 0.69
C CYS A 217 -18.93 6.64 1.63
N TRP A 218 -19.78 5.61 1.50
CA TRP A 218 -20.94 5.41 2.37
C TRP A 218 -20.54 5.29 3.84
N ARG A 219 -19.49 4.52 4.16
CA ARG A 219 -19.01 4.34 5.55
C ARG A 219 -18.50 5.66 6.15
N LYS A 220 -17.89 6.52 5.35
CA LYS A 220 -17.46 7.85 5.78
C LYS A 220 -18.64 8.78 6.04
N THR A 221 -19.68 8.72 5.21
CA THR A 221 -20.89 9.54 5.37
C THR A 221 -21.77 9.07 6.54
N PHE A 222 -21.77 7.76 6.84
CA PHE A 222 -22.62 7.15 7.86
C PHE A 222 -21.84 6.30 8.88
N PRO A 223 -20.95 6.90 9.72
CA PRO A 223 -20.02 6.18 10.58
C PRO A 223 -20.68 5.34 11.71
N GLY A 224 -21.96 5.59 12.02
CA GLY A 224 -22.72 4.83 13.02
C GLY A 224 -23.47 3.62 12.45
N ASN A 225 -23.50 3.46 11.12
CA ASN A 225 -24.21 2.37 10.47
C ASN A 225 -23.20 1.28 10.07
N THR A 226 -23.26 0.12 10.72
CA THR A 226 -22.45 -1.03 10.35
C THR A 226 -23.20 -1.89 9.33
N LEU A 227 -22.72 -1.96 8.10
CA LEU A 227 -23.27 -2.88 7.10
C LEU A 227 -22.84 -4.31 7.42
N SER A 228 -23.80 -5.24 7.41
CA SER A 228 -23.47 -6.65 7.49
C SER A 228 -22.74 -7.11 6.21
N LYS A 229 -22.01 -8.24 6.27
CA LYS A 229 -21.33 -8.82 5.10
C LYS A 229 -22.29 -9.19 3.95
N LYS A 230 -23.55 -9.53 4.26
CA LYS A 230 -24.59 -9.78 3.24
C LYS A 230 -25.07 -8.47 2.62
N ASP A 231 -25.16 -7.41 3.42
CA ASP A 231 -25.59 -6.09 2.96
C ASP A 231 -24.56 -5.40 2.08
N MET A 232 -23.26 -5.68 2.24
CA MET A 232 -22.24 -5.17 1.30
C MET A 232 -22.48 -5.65 -0.14
N ARG A 233 -22.92 -6.89 -0.33
CA ARG A 233 -23.27 -7.43 -1.66
C ARG A 233 -24.65 -6.96 -2.12
N ALA A 234 -25.59 -6.72 -1.20
CA ALA A 234 -26.85 -6.08 -1.52
C ALA A 234 -26.66 -4.61 -1.92
N GLN A 235 -25.75 -3.88 -1.27
CA GLN A 235 -25.39 -2.51 -1.63
C GLN A 235 -24.59 -2.43 -2.91
N PHE A 236 -23.73 -3.41 -3.21
CA PHE A 236 -23.17 -3.59 -4.55
C PHE A 236 -24.29 -3.66 -5.60
N ASN A 237 -25.31 -4.51 -5.37
CA ASN A 237 -26.46 -4.62 -6.26
C ASN A 237 -27.36 -3.37 -6.27
N ILE A 238 -27.43 -2.59 -5.19
CA ILE A 238 -28.16 -1.32 -5.11
C ILE A 238 -27.36 -0.17 -5.75
N ALA A 239 -26.03 -0.20 -5.72
CA ALA A 239 -25.18 0.79 -6.37
C ALA A 239 -25.16 0.59 -7.90
N ILE A 240 -25.19 -0.67 -8.36
CA ILE A 240 -25.24 -1.01 -9.78
C ILE A 240 -26.69 -1.12 -10.30
N GLY A 241 -27.67 -1.40 -9.45
CA GLY A 241 -29.09 -1.54 -9.81
C GLY A 241 -29.66 -0.36 -10.62
N PRO A 242 -29.40 0.90 -10.25
CA PRO A 242 -29.80 2.08 -11.01
C PRO A 242 -29.12 2.21 -12.37
N ILE A 243 -27.94 1.59 -12.55
CA ILE A 243 -27.19 1.59 -13.81
C ILE A 243 -27.74 0.50 -14.76
N GLY A 244 -28.35 -0.56 -14.22
CA GLY A 244 -28.90 -1.68 -15.00
C GLY A 244 -30.41 -1.66 -15.21
N ILE A 245 -31.16 -0.87 -14.43
CA ILE A 245 -32.62 -0.78 -14.54
C ILE A 245 -32.98 0.68 -14.73
N GLY A 246 -33.28 1.03 -15.98
CA GLY A 246 -34.08 2.22 -16.25
C GLY A 246 -35.37 2.12 -15.43
N SER A 247 -35.54 3.04 -14.49
CA SER A 247 -36.76 3.29 -13.70
C SER A 247 -37.22 2.21 -12.70
N THR A 248 -37.58 2.71 -11.52
CA THR A 248 -38.53 2.20 -10.49
C THR A 248 -38.08 1.34 -9.30
N SER A 249 -38.54 1.85 -8.15
CA SER A 249 -39.02 1.15 -6.94
C SER A 249 -38.05 0.90 -5.77
N THR A 250 -38.18 1.79 -4.79
CA THR A 250 -37.88 1.64 -3.36
C THR A 250 -38.39 0.33 -2.76
N ARG A 251 -37.58 -0.33 -1.91
CA ARG A 251 -38.08 -1.10 -0.75
C ARG A 251 -36.97 -1.26 0.28
N GLU A 252 -37.24 -0.72 1.47
CA GLU A 252 -36.44 -0.90 2.68
C GLU A 252 -36.52 -2.35 3.16
N ALA A 253 -35.40 -2.94 3.55
CA ALA A 253 -35.36 -4.18 4.30
C ALA A 253 -34.45 -4.00 5.52
N LYS A 254 -35.07 -3.91 6.70
CA LYS A 254 -34.42 -4.08 8.01
C LYS A 254 -34.10 -5.56 8.21
N LEU A 255 -32.88 -5.89 8.64
CA LEU A 255 -32.54 -7.23 9.10
C LEU A 255 -31.67 -7.16 10.37
N ASP A 256 -32.24 -7.61 11.49
CA ASP A 256 -31.52 -7.90 12.73
C ASP A 256 -30.71 -9.21 12.59
N LEU A 257 -29.49 -9.27 13.14
CA LEU A 257 -28.64 -10.47 13.14
C LEU A 257 -27.65 -10.53 14.34
N PRO A 258 -27.15 -11.74 14.67
CA PRO A 258 -26.79 -12.20 16.03
C PRO A 258 -25.31 -12.04 16.42
N SER A 259 -25.10 -12.16 17.74
CA SER A 259 -23.96 -11.74 18.56
C SER A 259 -22.60 -12.39 18.29
N ALA A 260 -22.52 -13.47 17.52
CA ALA A 260 -21.28 -14.25 17.36
C ALA A 260 -20.28 -13.66 16.32
N LEU A 261 -20.63 -12.55 15.66
CA LEU A 261 -19.84 -11.95 14.56
C LEU A 261 -19.13 -10.64 14.96
N VAL A 262 -19.39 -10.13 16.17
CA VAL A 262 -18.73 -8.96 16.76
C VAL A 262 -17.27 -9.29 17.11
N ASP A 263 -17.00 -10.52 17.56
CA ASP A 263 -15.68 -10.91 18.07
C ASP A 263 -14.60 -11.00 16.97
N LEU A 264 -14.98 -11.30 15.73
CA LEU A 264 -14.05 -11.41 14.59
C LEU A 264 -13.69 -10.04 13.98
N LEU A 265 -14.36 -8.97 14.40
CA LEU A 265 -14.11 -7.58 13.99
C LEU A 265 -13.62 -6.69 15.15
N ALA A 266 -13.71 -7.18 16.40
CA ALA A 266 -13.15 -6.51 17.58
C ALA A 266 -11.63 -6.70 17.74
N GLU A 267 -11.02 -7.67 17.04
CA GLU A 267 -9.56 -7.89 17.11
C GLU A 267 -8.71 -6.77 16.47
N GLU A 268 -9.31 -5.85 15.70
CA GLU A 268 -8.63 -4.62 15.23
C GLU A 268 -8.69 -3.45 16.24
N GLU A 269 -9.46 -3.56 17.33
CA GLU A 269 -9.70 -2.45 18.28
C GLU A 269 -8.80 -2.46 19.54
N VAL A 270 -7.99 -3.49 19.79
CA VAL A 270 -7.03 -3.46 20.94
C VAL A 270 -5.73 -2.77 20.53
N GLY A 271 -5.84 -1.48 20.25
CA GLY A 271 -4.71 -0.55 20.06
C GLY A 271 -5.01 0.87 20.53
N ALA A 272 -6.13 1.10 21.24
CA ALA A 272 -6.49 2.42 21.76
C ALA A 272 -5.76 2.73 23.08
N VAL A 273 -4.68 3.52 22.93
CA VAL A 273 -4.07 4.47 23.86
C VAL A 273 -4.80 4.63 25.22
N ARG A 274 -4.24 4.02 26.28
CA ARG A 274 -4.47 4.51 27.65
C ARG A 274 -3.59 5.75 27.87
N ARG A 275 -4.20 6.93 27.82
CA ARG A 275 -3.61 8.17 28.32
C ARG A 275 -3.17 7.96 29.78
N ARG A 276 -1.87 7.94 30.05
CA ARG A 276 -1.33 8.24 31.37
C ARG A 276 -0.46 9.48 31.25
N LYS A 277 -0.79 10.49 32.07
CA LYS A 277 0.05 11.65 32.35
C LYS A 277 1.42 11.14 32.80
N VAL A 278 2.49 11.55 32.12
CA VAL A 278 3.85 11.39 32.62
C VAL A 278 4.48 12.77 32.70
N TYR A 279 4.88 13.13 33.92
CA TYR A 279 5.59 14.34 34.25
C TYR A 279 6.91 14.42 33.49
N GLY A 280 7.24 15.63 33.01
CA GLY A 280 8.46 15.90 32.27
C GLY A 280 9.72 15.55 33.07
N ARG A 281 10.75 15.14 32.33
CA ARG A 281 12.13 15.33 32.74
C ARG A 281 12.96 15.64 31.49
N LEU A 282 13.25 16.93 31.32
CA LEU A 282 14.22 17.45 30.36
C LEU A 282 15.58 16.84 30.67
N TYR A 283 16.22 16.23 29.67
CA TYR A 283 17.65 15.98 29.70
C TYR A 283 18.28 16.72 28.52
N SER A 284 18.97 17.81 28.88
CA SER A 284 19.90 18.55 28.04
C SER A 284 21.14 17.69 27.76
N GLY A 285 21.50 17.52 26.50
CA GLY A 285 22.75 16.88 26.08
C GLY A 285 23.28 17.56 24.82
N GLY A 286 24.43 18.21 24.93
CA GLY A 286 24.94 19.22 24.02
C GLY A 286 25.13 18.81 22.56
N TYR A 287 24.91 19.78 21.69
CA TYR A 287 25.35 19.76 20.29
C TYR A 287 26.87 19.94 20.22
N ALA A 288 27.54 19.06 19.49
CA ALA A 288 28.84 19.35 18.89
C ALA A 288 28.73 19.19 17.36
N ARG A 289 28.95 20.31 16.66
CA ARG A 289 29.19 20.37 15.22
C ARG A 289 30.61 19.87 14.96
N GLU A 290 30.78 18.98 13.99
CA GLU A 290 31.74 19.07 12.88
C GLU A 290 31.63 17.82 12.00
N GLY A 291 32.03 17.95 10.73
CA GLY A 291 31.67 17.08 9.62
C GLY A 291 32.07 15.61 9.79
N GLY A 292 31.17 14.72 9.38
CA GLY A 292 31.40 13.28 9.29
C GLY A 292 30.09 12.51 9.34
N ALA A 293 29.84 11.64 8.37
CA ALA A 293 28.70 10.72 8.42
C ALA A 293 28.74 9.94 9.73
N ARG A 294 27.68 10.03 10.55
CA ARG A 294 27.58 9.27 11.80
C ARG A 294 27.07 7.87 11.51
N TRP A 295 27.89 6.88 11.82
CA TRP A 295 27.52 5.47 11.82
C TRP A 295 27.15 5.08 13.24
N TYR A 296 25.89 4.72 13.46
CA TYR A 296 25.44 4.17 14.74
C TYR A 296 25.17 2.68 14.55
N GLY A 297 26.15 1.86 14.95
CA GLY A 297 25.94 0.44 15.17
C GLY A 297 25.60 0.22 16.64
N HIS A 298 24.31 0.16 16.97
CA HIS A 298 23.91 -0.40 18.26
C HIS A 298 24.00 -1.92 18.14
N ARG A 299 25.05 -2.50 18.76
CA ARG A 299 25.08 -3.91 19.12
C ARG A 299 24.38 -4.05 20.46
N CYS A 300 23.36 -4.89 20.52
CA CYS A 300 22.87 -5.50 21.75
C CYS A 300 23.14 -6.99 21.65
#